data_AF-A0A5C7KAL7-F1
#
_entry.id   AF-A0A5C7KAL7-F1
#
_cell.length_a   1.000
_cell.length_b   1.000
_cell.length_c   1.000
_cell.angle_alpha   90.00
_cell.angle_beta   90.00
_cell.angle_gamma   90.00
#
_symmetry.space_group_name_H-M   'P 1'
#
loop_
_entity.id
_entity.type
_entity.pdbx_description
1 polymer ?
#
loop_
_entity_poly.entity_id
_entity_poly.type
_entity_poly.pdbx_seq_one_letter_code
_entity_poly.pdbx_strand_id
1 'polypeptide(L)' 'GDIVVAEPKALIGFAGPRVIEQTVRETLPEGFQRSEFLLEKGAVDLIVDRREMKDKLAQLLALLQKLPAAA' A
#
# COMPACT_ATOMS: atom_id res chain seq x y z
N GLY A 1 10.46 -1.14 -4.58
CA GLY A 1 11.14 -1.12 -3.28
C GLY A 1 11.15 -2.54 -2.76
N ASP A 2 12.05 -2.86 -1.83
CA ASP A 2 12.12 -4.21 -1.25
C ASP A 2 10.85 -4.57 -0.47
N ILE A 3 10.20 -3.58 0.14
CA ILE A 3 8.89 -3.70 0.81
C ILE A 3 8.08 -2.44 0.48
N VAL A 4 6.83 -2.62 0.05
CA VAL A 4 5.86 -1.56 -0.25
C VAL A 4 4.80 -1.54 0.84
N VAL A 5 4.75 -0.44 1.59
CA VAL A 5 3.80 -0.24 2.69
C VAL A 5 2.82 0.88 2.32
N ALA A 6 1.53 0.66 2.57
CA ALA A 6 0.48 1.65 2.38
C ALA A 6 -0.29 1.92 3.69
N GLU A 7 -0.99 3.05 3.75
CA GLU A 7 -1.97 3.35 4.80
C GLU A 7 -3.36 2.82 4.42
N PRO A 8 -4.25 2.56 5.40
CA PRO A 8 -5.61 2.10 5.12
C PRO A 8 -6.37 3.03 4.16
N LYS A 9 -7.09 2.44 3.20
CA LYS A 9 -7.91 3.14 2.20
C LYS A 9 -7.15 4.13 1.30
N ALA A 10 -5.82 4.09 1.27
CA ALA A 10 -5.02 4.97 0.43
C ALA A 10 -5.38 4.78 -1.05
N LEU A 11 -5.54 5.88 -1.79
CA LEU A 11 -5.77 5.85 -3.24
C LEU A 11 -4.40 5.86 -3.95
N ILE A 12 -4.07 4.76 -4.63
CA ILE A 12 -2.78 4.57 -5.30
C ILE A 12 -3.04 4.10 -6.73
N GLY A 13 -2.45 4.80 -7.69
CA GLY A 13 -2.56 4.45 -9.10
C GLY A 13 -1.81 5.43 -9.98
N PHE A 14 -1.46 4.99 -11.19
CA PHE A 14 -0.77 5.82 -12.16
C PHE A 14 -1.70 6.89 -12.77
N ALA A 15 -2.91 6.50 -13.16
CA ALA A 15 -3.95 7.40 -13.67
C ALA A 15 -5.11 7.46 -12.69
N GLY A 16 -5.77 8.62 -12.58
CA GLY A 16 -6.95 8.76 -11.72
C GLY A 16 -8.14 7.93 -12.22
N PRO A 17 -9.04 7.47 -11.33
CA PRO A 17 -10.13 6.55 -11.67
C PRO A 17 -11.04 7.10 -12.78
N ARG A 18 -11.33 8.41 -12.76
CA ARG A 18 -12.13 9.08 -13.78
C ARG A 18 -11.56 8.96 -15.20
N VAL A 19 -10.23 9.05 -15.34
CA VAL A 19 -9.55 8.93 -16.65
C VAL A 19 -9.64 7.49 -17.16
N ILE A 20 -9.53 6.52 -16.25
CA ILE A 20 -9.61 5.10 -16.57
C ILE A 20 -11.05 4.73 -17.00
N GLU A 21 -12.07 5.15 -16.24
CA GLU A 21 -13.48 4.93 -16.58
C GLU A 21 -13.85 5.50 -17.95
N GLN A 22 -13.37 6.71 -18.27
CA GLN A 22 -13.60 7.33 -19.58
C GLN A 22 -12.94 6.55 -20.72
N THR A 23 -11.81 5.89 -20.46
CA THR A 23 -11.04 5.16 -21.45
C THR A 23 -11.61 3.76 -21.68
N VAL A 24 -11.94 3.03 -20.62
CA VAL A 24 -12.45 1.64 -20.66
C VAL A 24 -13.97 1.60 -20.90
N ARG A 25 -14.69 2.68 -20.61
CA ARG A 25 -16.16 2.81 -20.70
C ARG A 25 -16.91 1.79 -19.84
N GLU A 26 -16.30 1.38 -18.73
CA GLU A 26 -16.87 0.50 -17.72
C GLU A 26 -16.76 1.14 -16.33
N THR A 27 -17.65 0.76 -15.42
CA THR A 27 -17.58 1.16 -14.01
C THR A 27 -16.47 0.39 -13.31
N LEU A 28 -15.60 1.08 -12.58
CA LEU A 28 -14.53 0.42 -11.84
C LEU A 28 -15.08 -0.38 -10.66
N PRO A 29 -14.47 -1.53 -10.31
CA PRO A 29 -14.83 -2.30 -9.13
C PRO A 29 -14.80 -1.47 -7.85
N GLU A 30 -15.59 -1.88 -6.85
CA GLU A 30 -15.51 -1.25 -5.53
C GLU A 30 -14.10 -1.41 -4.96
N GLY A 31 -13.58 -0.34 -4.34
CA GLY A 31 -12.24 -0.34 -3.79
C GLY A 31 -11.11 -0.34 -4.83
N PHE A 32 -11.41 -0.17 -6.13
CA PHE A 32 -10.37 -0.03 -7.15
C PHE A 32 -9.35 1.05 -6.75
N GLN A 33 -8.06 0.76 -6.95
CA GLN A 33 -6.93 1.61 -6.53
C GLN A 33 -6.79 1.86 -5.03
N ARG A 34 -7.60 1.21 -4.17
CA ARG A 34 -7.38 1.26 -2.73
C ARG A 34 -6.24 0.36 -2.33
N SER A 35 -5.54 0.71 -1.25
CA SER A 35 -4.50 -0.11 -0.63
C SER A 35 -4.89 -1.57 -0.45
N GLU A 36 -6.14 -1.85 -0.06
CA GLU A 36 -6.70 -3.19 0.15
C GLU A 36 -6.80 -3.95 -1.16
N PHE A 37 -7.31 -3.30 -2.21
CA PHE A 37 -7.34 -3.87 -3.55
C PHE A 37 -5.93 -4.15 -4.07
N LEU A 38 -4.98 -3.25 -3.82
CA LEU A 38 -3.59 -3.43 -4.26
C LEU A 38 -2.83 -4.48 -3.46
N LEU A 39 -3.16 -4.69 -2.19
CA LEU A 39 -2.66 -5.79 -1.37
C LEU A 39 -3.12 -7.13 -1.98
N GLU A 40 -4.40 -7.26 -2.32
CA GLU A 40 -4.93 -8.47 -2.99
C GLU A 40 -4.31 -8.74 -4.37
N LYS A 41 -3.87 -7.69 -5.08
CA LYS A 41 -3.19 -7.81 -6.39
C LYS A 41 -1.67 -7.95 -6.28
N GLY A 42 -1.10 -7.92 -5.07
CA GLY A 42 0.34 -8.07 -4.83
C GLY A 42 1.18 -6.84 -5.20
N ALA A 43 0.56 -5.66 -5.31
CA ALA A 43 1.26 -4.39 -5.56
C ALA A 43 1.66 -3.67 -4.26
N VAL A 44 1.03 -4.02 -3.13
CA VAL A 44 1.35 -3.56 -1.76
C VAL A 44 1.62 -4.80 -0.93
N ASP A 45 2.65 -4.77 -0.08
CA ASP A 45 3.00 -5.89 0.81
C ASP A 45 2.31 -5.80 2.17
N LEU A 46 2.12 -4.58 2.67
CA LEU A 46 1.61 -4.32 4.02
C LEU A 46 0.71 -3.09 4.04
N ILE A 47 -0.37 -3.17 4.82
CA ILE A 47 -1.19 -2.01 5.19
C ILE A 47 -0.99 -1.73 6.68
N VAL A 48 -0.61 -0.51 7.03
CA VAL A 48 -0.24 -0.13 8.41
C VAL A 48 -0.94 1.17 8.79
N ASP A 49 -1.60 1.18 9.94
CA ASP A 49 -2.18 2.40 10.49
C ASP A 49 -1.07 3.44 10.76
N ARG A 50 -1.34 4.71 10.44
CA ARG A 50 -0.37 5.80 10.57
C ARG A 50 0.24 5.89 11.98
N ARG A 51 -0.52 5.54 13.02
CA ARG A 51 -0.07 5.56 14.42
C ARG A 51 0.99 4.48 14.72
N GLU A 52 0.97 3.38 13.98
CA GLU A 52 1.88 2.24 14.14
C GLU A 52 3.04 2.27 13.12
N MET A 53 2.97 3.16 12.13
CA MET A 53 3.92 3.25 11.01
C MET A 53 5.37 3.37 11.48
N LYS A 54 5.65 4.22 12.48
CA LYS A 54 7.01 4.44 12.99
C LYS A 54 7.62 3.14 13.51
N ASP A 55 6.90 2.44 14.38
CA ASP A 55 7.38 1.23 15.03
C ASP A 55 7.52 0.09 14.02
N LYS A 56 6.57 -0.01 13.08
CA LYS A 56 6.64 -0.99 11.99
C LYS A 56 7.85 -0.76 11.09
N LEU A 57 8.11 0.48 10.66
CA LEU A 57 9.26 0.78 9.81
C LEU A 57 10.57 0.54 10.55
N ALA A 58 10.66 0.88 11.84
CA ALA A 58 11.84 0.59 12.66
C ALA A 58 12.15 -0.92 12.71
N GLN A 59 11.13 -1.76 12.92
CA GLN A 59 11.27 -3.21 12.93
C GLN A 59 11.73 -3.76 11.56
N LEU A 60 11.11 -3.31 10.46
CA LEU A 60 11.47 -3.75 9.12
C LEU A 60 12.91 -3.39 8.77
N LEU A 61 13.32 -2.16 9.06
CA LEU A 61 14.69 -1.70 8.79
C LEU A 61 15.72 -2.44 9.64
N ALA A 62 15.42 -2.70 10.92
CA ALA A 62 16.30 -3.48 11.79
C ALA A 62 16.50 -4.90 11.23
N LEU A 63 15.42 -5.56 10.81
CA LEU A 63 15.47 -6.89 10.18
C LEU A 63 16.34 -6.89 8.92
N LEU A 64 16.11 -5.94 8.01
CA LEU A 64 16.85 -5.84 6.74
C LEU A 64 18.34 -5.53 6.93
N GLN A 65 18.69 -4.80 8.00
CA GLN A 65 20.07 -4.44 8.33
C GLN A 65 20.73 -5.44 9.30
N LYS A 66 20.04 -6.51 9.71
CA LYS A 66 20.51 -7.49 10.72
C LYS A 66 20.86 -6.83 12.06
N LEU A 67 20.13 -5.79 12.43
CA LEU A 67 20.22 -5.13 13.72
C LEU A 67 19.24 -5.81 14.71
N PRO A 68 19.49 -5.75 16.03
CA PRO A 68 18.51 -6.19 17.01
C PRO A 68 17.20 -5.42 16.85
N ALA A 69 16.07 -6.07 17.12
CA ALA A 69 14.77 -5.41 17.11
C ALA A 69 14.77 -4.24 18.11
N ALA A 70 14.21 -3.10 17.70
CA ALA A 70 13.99 -1.98 18.61
C ALA A 70 13.08 -2.44 19.76
N ALA A 71 13.54 -2.22 20.99
CA ALA A 71 12.79 -2.54 22.22
C ALA A 71 11.54 -1.68 22.38
#